data_AF-A0A841L471-F1
#
_entry.id   AF-A0A841L471-F1
#
_cell.length_a   1.000
_cell.length_b   1.000
_cell.length_c   1.000
_cell.angle_alpha   90.00
_cell.angle_beta   90.00
_cell.angle_gamma   90.00
#
_symmetry.space_group_name_H-M   'P 1'
#
loop_
_entity.id
_entity.type
_entity.pdbx_description
1 polymer ?
#
loop_
_entity_poly.entity_id
_entity_poly.type
_entity_poly.pdbx_seq_one_letter_code
_entity_poly.pdbx_strand_id
1 'polypeptide(L)'
;MASKIRYKVHKFLCVFKNNGEGHYFFDDGNDIITDILDAKAVLVASSTINNTMISQVAHFLEELMGLKPRNKIDASFGSYGWGKSAIANIERKLKEAGIQLVKEGLQVKYVPTAEDLKACYAYGKEMEK
;
A
#
# COMPACT_ATOMS: atom_id res chain seq x y z
N MET A 1 18.77 16.04 -7.00
CA MET A 1 18.96 15.47 -8.36
C MET A 1 17.86 14.42 -8.53
N ALA A 2 16.90 14.69 -9.41
CA ALA A 2 15.57 14.06 -9.41
C ALA A 2 15.60 12.53 -9.57
N SER A 3 15.12 11.78 -8.57
CA SER A 3 14.98 10.33 -8.63
C SER A 3 13.77 9.96 -9.51
N LYS A 4 14.05 9.21 -10.57
CA LYS A 4 13.07 8.68 -11.51
C LYS A 4 12.28 7.55 -10.84
N ILE A 5 11.11 7.86 -10.30
CA ILE A 5 10.16 6.83 -9.92
C ILE A 5 9.44 6.38 -11.20
N ARG A 6 9.82 5.20 -11.73
CA ARG A 6 9.15 4.58 -12.88
C ARG A 6 7.98 3.74 -12.38
N TYR A 7 6.78 4.31 -12.38
CA TYR A 7 5.56 3.55 -12.13
C TYR A 7 5.17 2.78 -13.38
N LYS A 8 5.37 1.45 -13.37
CA LYS A 8 4.66 0.56 -14.32
C LYS A 8 3.47 -0.01 -13.54
N VAL A 9 2.32 0.63 -13.70
CA VAL A 9 1.06 0.27 -13.03
C VAL A 9 0.58 -1.06 -13.58
N HIS A 10 1.07 -2.17 -13.04
CA HIS A 10 0.51 -3.50 -13.29
C HIS A 10 0.42 -4.41 -12.06
N LYS A 11 1.07 -4.15 -10.91
CA LYS A 11 1.13 -5.12 -9.79
C LYS A 11 1.14 -4.43 -8.41
N PHE A 12 0.30 -4.94 -7.49
CA PHE A 12 -0.21 -4.31 -6.26
C PHE A 12 0.60 -4.69 -4.99
N LEU A 13 1.44 -3.79 -4.50
CA LEU A 13 1.95 -3.54 -3.14
C LEU A 13 3.21 -2.67 -3.34
N CYS A 14 3.36 -1.55 -2.63
CA CYS A 14 4.50 -0.66 -2.81
C CYS A 14 4.97 -0.14 -1.45
N VAL A 15 6.04 -0.71 -0.91
CA VAL A 15 6.70 -0.19 0.30
C VAL A 15 7.58 0.99 -0.11
N PHE A 16 7.47 2.14 0.57
CA PHE A 16 8.30 3.31 0.30
C PHE A 16 9.40 3.43 1.35
N LYS A 17 10.66 3.29 0.93
CA LYS A 17 11.82 3.60 1.77
C LYS A 17 12.18 5.09 1.68
N ASN A 18 12.90 5.60 2.69
CA ASN A 18 13.44 6.97 2.75
C ASN A 18 14.39 7.32 1.57
N ASN A 19 14.82 6.35 0.77
CA ASN A 19 15.72 6.51 -0.39
C ASN A 19 15.01 6.34 -1.75
N GLY A 20 13.68 6.16 -1.79
CA GLY A 20 12.90 6.02 -3.02
C GLY A 20 12.94 4.64 -3.67
N GLU A 21 13.42 3.62 -2.96
CA GLU A 21 13.34 2.21 -3.36
C GLU A 21 12.02 1.60 -2.88
N GLY A 22 11.47 0.64 -3.64
CA GLY A 22 10.26 -0.08 -3.26
C GLY A 22 10.21 -1.49 -3.81
N HIS A 23 9.64 -2.39 -3.01
CA HIS A 23 9.50 -3.81 -3.33
C HIS A 23 8.16 -4.11 -3.98
N TYR A 24 8.16 -5.11 -4.86
CA TYR A 24 6.99 -5.56 -5.58
C TYR A 24 6.44 -6.85 -5.00
N PHE A 25 5.19 -7.11 -5.34
CA PHE A 25 4.44 -8.31 -4.99
C PHE A 25 5.13 -9.67 -5.28
N PHE A 26 6.17 -9.71 -6.12
CA PHE A 26 6.89 -10.94 -6.48
C PHE A 26 8.16 -11.17 -5.65
N ASP A 27 8.48 -10.26 -4.74
CA ASP A 27 9.66 -10.35 -3.89
C ASP A 27 9.37 -11.25 -2.67
N ASP A 28 10.43 -11.72 -2.01
CA ASP A 28 10.30 -12.55 -0.80
C ASP A 28 9.62 -11.75 0.31
N GLY A 29 8.65 -12.36 1.00
CA GLY A 29 7.92 -11.71 2.10
C GLY A 29 8.84 -11.23 3.22
N ASN A 30 9.95 -11.94 3.48
CA ASN A 30 10.93 -11.56 4.49
C ASN A 30 11.71 -10.30 4.11
N ASP A 31 12.02 -10.11 2.82
CA ASP A 31 12.68 -8.90 2.33
C ASP A 31 11.76 -7.70 2.51
N ILE A 32 10.47 -7.85 2.16
CA ILE A 32 9.44 -6.82 2.34
C ILE A 32 9.28 -6.46 3.83
N ILE A 33 9.27 -7.44 4.72
CA ILE A 33 9.18 -7.21 6.17
C ILE A 33 10.41 -6.47 6.68
N THR A 34 11.60 -6.88 6.26
CA THR A 34 12.87 -6.25 6.66
C THR A 34 12.87 -4.77 6.27
N ASP A 35 12.43 -4.47 5.06
CA ASP A 35 12.29 -3.11 4.55
C ASP A 35 11.33 -2.24 5.34
N ILE A 36 10.24 -2.83 5.81
CA ILE A 36 9.26 -2.14 6.63
C ILE A 36 9.83 -1.77 7.99
N LEU A 37 10.80 -2.50 8.54
CA LEU A 37 11.43 -2.11 9.80
C LEU A 37 12.13 -0.74 9.67
N ASP A 38 12.80 -0.50 8.54
CA ASP A 38 13.53 0.74 8.24
C ASP A 38 12.64 1.84 7.65
N ALA A 39 11.51 1.49 7.07
CA ALA A 39 10.58 2.45 6.49
C ALA A 39 9.95 3.36 7.55
N LYS A 40 9.55 4.57 7.14
CA LYS A 40 8.67 5.44 7.93
C LYS A 40 7.21 5.24 7.56
N ALA A 41 6.95 5.08 6.26
CA ALA A 41 5.63 4.94 5.70
C ALA A 41 5.45 3.57 5.02
N VAL A 42 4.27 2.99 5.16
CA VAL A 42 3.87 1.75 4.49
C VAL A 42 2.66 2.05 3.61
N LEU A 43 2.79 1.82 2.30
CA LEU A 43 1.67 1.97 1.38
C LEU A 43 1.17 0.60 0.91
N VAL A 44 -0.03 0.24 1.35
CA VAL A 44 -0.62 -1.06 1.03
C VAL A 44 -1.68 -0.89 -0.05
N ALA A 45 -1.63 -1.75 -1.07
CA ALA A 45 -2.54 -1.66 -2.19
C ALA A 45 -3.23 -2.98 -2.52
N SER A 46 -4.51 -2.91 -2.85
CA SER A 46 -5.27 -4.08 -3.31
C SER A 46 -6.49 -3.68 -4.14
N SER A 47 -6.86 -4.52 -5.10
CA SER A 47 -8.21 -4.50 -5.64
C SER A 47 -9.22 -5.14 -4.67
N THR A 48 -10.51 -4.82 -4.80
CA THR A 48 -11.58 -5.60 -4.14
C THR A 48 -11.90 -6.87 -4.93
N ILE A 49 -11.66 -8.04 -4.31
CA ILE A 49 -12.06 -9.36 -4.80
C ILE A 49 -12.93 -10.02 -3.72
N ASN A 50 -14.12 -10.50 -4.08
CA ASN A 50 -15.04 -11.17 -3.15
C ASN A 50 -15.33 -10.36 -1.87
N ASN A 51 -15.55 -9.05 -2.02
CA ASN A 51 -15.76 -8.09 -0.93
C ASN A 51 -14.59 -8.02 0.08
N THR A 52 -13.38 -8.35 -0.33
CA THR A 52 -12.17 -8.19 0.48
C THR A 52 -10.95 -7.86 -0.39
N MET A 53 -9.77 -7.75 0.23
CA MET A 53 -8.49 -7.58 -0.45
C MET A 53 -8.03 -8.89 -1.11
N ILE A 54 -7.05 -8.81 -2.00
CA ILE A 54 -6.44 -10.00 -2.60
C ILE A 54 -5.77 -10.87 -1.52
N SER A 55 -5.83 -12.19 -1.68
CA SER A 55 -5.40 -13.16 -0.64
C SER A 55 -3.97 -12.94 -0.16
N GLN A 56 -3.10 -12.49 -1.05
CA GLN A 56 -1.70 -12.30 -0.74
C GLN A 56 -1.44 -11.05 0.11
N VAL A 57 -2.21 -9.97 -0.12
CA VAL A 57 -2.19 -8.78 0.76
C VAL A 57 -2.75 -9.16 2.13
N ALA A 58 -3.79 -10.00 2.17
CA ALA A 58 -4.31 -10.50 3.43
C ALA A 58 -3.24 -11.29 4.21
N HIS A 59 -2.57 -12.24 3.57
CA HIS A 59 -1.48 -13.02 4.17
C HIS A 59 -0.37 -12.12 4.72
N PHE A 60 0.12 -11.19 3.90
CA PHE A 60 1.15 -10.24 4.30
C PHE A 60 0.74 -9.38 5.50
N LEU A 61 -0.51 -8.90 5.54
CA LEU A 61 -1.02 -8.13 6.68
C LEU A 61 -1.14 -8.97 7.95
N GLU A 62 -1.47 -10.25 7.85
CA GLU A 62 -1.45 -11.17 9.01
C GLU A 62 -0.04 -11.28 9.61
N GLU A 63 0.98 -11.44 8.77
CA GLU A 63 2.37 -11.47 9.23
C GLU A 63 2.77 -10.15 9.87
N LEU A 64 2.44 -9.03 9.22
CA LEU A 64 2.76 -7.69 9.71
C LEU A 64 2.10 -7.38 11.07
N MET A 65 0.85 -7.83 11.28
CA MET A 65 0.16 -7.69 12.56
C MET A 65 0.86 -8.46 13.69
N GLY A 66 1.44 -9.63 13.38
CA GLY A 66 2.22 -10.41 14.35
C GLY A 66 3.49 -9.69 14.82
N LEU A 67 4.11 -8.92 13.93
CA LEU A 67 5.37 -8.20 14.19
C LEU A 67 5.20 -6.87 14.93
N LYS A 68 4.00 -6.27 14.88
CA LYS A 68 3.65 -5.01 15.56
C LYS A 68 4.69 -3.89 15.33
N PRO A 69 4.94 -3.50 14.07
CA PRO A 69 5.89 -2.46 13.75
C PRO A 69 5.51 -1.14 14.45
N ARG A 70 6.51 -0.45 15.01
CA ARG A 70 6.31 0.80 15.75
C ARG A 70 6.72 2.01 14.94
N ASN A 71 6.08 3.15 15.25
CA ASN A 71 6.38 4.46 14.67
C ASN A 71 6.27 4.47 13.14
N LYS A 72 5.25 3.78 12.62
CA LYS A 72 4.94 3.71 11.19
C LYS A 72 3.67 4.47 10.90
N ILE A 73 3.64 5.14 9.75
CA ILE A 73 2.45 5.73 9.17
C ILE A 73 1.99 4.92 7.97
N ASP A 74 0.70 4.92 7.68
CA ASP A 74 0.16 4.27 6.49
C ASP A 74 -0.78 5.14 5.67
N ALA A 75 -0.85 4.75 4.40
CA ALA A 75 -1.83 5.21 3.44
C ALA A 75 -2.14 4.05 2.49
N SER A 76 -3.41 3.79 2.22
CA SER A 76 -3.84 2.63 1.45
C SER A 76 -4.45 3.04 0.12
N PHE A 77 -4.28 2.25 -0.95
CA PHE A 77 -4.88 2.60 -2.24
C PHE A 77 -5.26 1.40 -3.08
N GLY A 78 -6.23 1.52 -3.97
CA GLY A 78 -6.69 0.36 -4.71
C GLY A 78 -7.75 0.61 -5.74
N SER A 79 -8.20 -0.48 -6.36
CA SER A 79 -9.28 -0.44 -7.34
C SER A 79 -10.46 -1.33 -6.96
N TYR A 80 -11.62 -1.06 -7.54
CA TYR A 80 -12.82 -1.84 -7.30
C TYR A 80 -13.75 -1.87 -8.50
N GLY A 81 -14.55 -2.94 -8.64
CA GLY A 81 -15.65 -2.96 -9.61
C GLY A 81 -16.91 -2.31 -9.05
N TRP A 82 -17.58 -3.05 -8.17
CA TRP A 82 -18.79 -2.60 -7.47
C TRP A 82 -18.61 -2.47 -5.95
N GLY A 83 -17.85 -3.39 -5.33
CA GLY A 83 -17.61 -3.39 -3.88
C GLY A 83 -16.36 -2.61 -3.46
N LYS A 84 -16.46 -1.72 -2.47
CA LYS A 84 -15.39 -0.81 -2.01
C LYS A 84 -14.78 -1.20 -0.66
N SER A 85 -14.62 -2.49 -0.39
CA SER A 85 -14.28 -2.98 0.96
C SER A 85 -12.80 -3.28 1.19
N ALA A 86 -12.00 -3.48 0.14
CA ALA A 86 -10.59 -3.86 0.32
C ALA A 86 -9.80 -2.83 1.13
N ILE A 87 -9.92 -1.55 0.78
CA ILE A 87 -9.18 -0.47 1.43
C ILE A 87 -9.57 -0.31 2.88
N ALA A 88 -10.87 -0.27 3.18
CA ALA A 88 -11.35 -0.22 4.57
C ALA A 88 -10.88 -1.42 5.41
N ASN A 89 -10.82 -2.62 4.81
CA ASN A 89 -10.31 -3.81 5.49
C ASN A 89 -8.80 -3.72 5.76
N ILE A 90 -8.03 -3.17 4.82
CA ILE A 90 -6.58 -2.95 4.96
C ILE A 90 -6.30 -1.93 6.06
N GLU A 91 -6.94 -0.76 6.01
CA GLU A 91 -6.77 0.31 7.00
C GLU A 91 -7.11 -0.18 8.41
N ARG A 92 -8.17 -0.99 8.55
CA ARG A 92 -8.51 -1.62 9.84
C ARG A 92 -7.38 -2.53 10.34
N LYS A 93 -6.83 -3.40 9.49
CA LYS A 93 -5.73 -4.31 9.87
C LYS A 93 -4.45 -3.55 10.23
N LEU A 94 -4.10 -2.51 9.46
CA LEU A 94 -2.93 -1.68 9.74
C LEU A 94 -3.08 -0.94 11.08
N LYS A 95 -4.28 -0.42 11.35
CA LYS A 95 -4.61 0.16 12.65
C LYS A 95 -4.51 -0.85 13.79
N GLU A 96 -5.00 -2.08 13.60
CA GLU A 96 -4.85 -3.18 14.56
C GLU A 96 -3.38 -3.57 14.78
N ALA A 97 -2.52 -3.44 13.76
CA ALA A 97 -1.07 -3.61 13.84
C ALA A 97 -0.35 -2.47 14.58
N GLY A 98 -1.05 -1.39 14.93
CA GLY A 98 -0.48 -0.20 15.58
C GLY A 98 0.15 0.80 14.59
N ILE A 99 -0.13 0.67 13.30
CA ILE A 99 0.30 1.60 12.26
C ILE A 99 -0.74 2.72 12.14
N GLN A 100 -0.28 3.96 12.06
CA GLN A 100 -1.14 5.13 12.06
C GLN A 100 -1.57 5.52 10.64
N LEU A 101 -2.87 5.44 10.37
CA LEU A 101 -3.45 5.99 9.14
C LEU A 101 -3.31 7.52 9.16
N VAL A 102 -2.55 8.05 8.20
CA VAL A 102 -2.35 9.51 8.06
C VAL A 102 -3.13 10.10 6.90
N LYS A 103 -3.66 9.25 6.00
CA LYS A 103 -4.42 9.68 4.85
C LYS A 103 -5.49 8.66 4.47
N GLU A 104 -6.70 9.13 4.23
CA GLU A 104 -7.80 8.28 3.76
C GLU A 104 -7.41 7.57 2.46
N GLY A 105 -7.81 6.31 2.35
CA GLY A 105 -7.39 5.47 1.25
C GLY A 105 -7.97 5.86 -0.11
N LEU A 106 -7.11 5.90 -1.13
CA LEU A 106 -7.49 6.26 -2.50
C LEU A 106 -8.11 5.06 -3.22
N GLN A 107 -9.29 5.22 -3.80
CA GLN A 107 -10.00 4.14 -4.50
C GLN A 107 -10.42 4.53 -5.92
N VAL A 108 -10.00 3.72 -6.90
CA VAL A 108 -10.31 3.90 -8.32
C VAL A 108 -11.34 2.87 -8.78
N LYS A 109 -12.37 3.31 -9.51
CA LYS A 109 -13.38 2.40 -10.04
C LYS A 109 -12.91 1.81 -11.37
N TYR A 110 -12.97 0.49 -11.49
CA TYR A 110 -12.54 -0.27 -12.66
C TYR A 110 -11.08 0.02 -13.05
N VAL A 111 -10.84 0.24 -14.35
CA VAL A 111 -9.53 0.49 -14.92
C VAL A 111 -9.19 1.98 -14.75
N PRO A 112 -8.04 2.33 -14.14
CA PRO A 112 -7.63 3.72 -13.96
C PRO A 112 -7.48 4.48 -15.28
N THR A 113 -7.98 5.71 -15.30
CA THR A 113 -7.72 6.72 -16.35
C THR A 113 -6.36 7.39 -16.15
N ALA A 114 -5.93 8.21 -17.12
CA ALA A 114 -4.70 9.00 -16.97
C ALA A 114 -4.77 9.96 -15.78
N GLU A 115 -5.96 10.48 -15.48
CA GLU A 115 -6.25 11.36 -14.34
C GLU A 115 -6.15 10.59 -13.02
N ASP A 116 -6.70 9.37 -12.96
CA ASP A 116 -6.58 8.50 -11.79
C ASP A 116 -5.12 8.15 -11.50
N LEU A 117 -4.35 7.88 -12.55
CA LEU A 117 -2.91 7.60 -12.43
C LEU A 117 -2.14 8.81 -11.87
N LYS A 118 -2.48 10.03 -12.32
CA LYS A 118 -1.91 11.27 -11.75
C LYS A 118 -2.30 11.44 -10.28
N ALA A 119 -3.54 11.12 -9.92
CA ALA A 119 -4.01 11.16 -8.54
C ALA A 119 -3.27 10.15 -7.66
N CYS A 120 -3.08 8.91 -8.13
CA CYS A 120 -2.27 7.90 -7.44
C CYS A 120 -0.81 8.34 -7.23
N TYR A 121 -0.21 8.98 -8.24
CA TYR A 121 1.13 9.53 -8.13
C TYR A 121 1.22 10.65 -7.08
N ALA A 122 0.29 11.61 -7.13
CA ALA A 122 0.23 12.68 -6.14
C ALA A 122 -0.01 12.12 -4.72
N TYR A 123 -0.86 11.10 -4.61
CA TYR A 123 -1.14 10.41 -3.35
C TYR A 123 0.12 9.79 -2.74
N GLY A 124 0.91 9.05 -3.53
CA GLY A 124 2.18 8.48 -3.06
C GLY A 124 3.22 9.54 -2.72
N LYS A 125 3.31 10.62 -3.52
CA LYS A 125 4.27 11.72 -3.30
C LYS A 125 4.03 12.46 -1.98
N GLU A 126 2.79 12.54 -1.52
CA GLU A 126 2.50 13.14 -0.21
C GLU A 126 3.05 12.34 0.97
N MET A 127 3.35 11.05 0.77
CA MET A 127 3.90 10.15 1.78
C MET A 127 5.44 10.16 1.84
N GLU A 128 6.11 10.89 0.94
CA GLU A 128 7.58 11.05 0.94
C GLU A 128 8.09 12.04 2.02
N LYS A 129 7.19 12.71 2.74
CA LYS A 129 7.53 13.73 3.75
C LYS A 129 7.82 13.11 5.11
#